data_AF-A0A6C8GFV2-F1
#
_entry.id   AF-A0A6C8GFV2-F1
#
_cell.length_a   1.000
_cell.length_b   1.000
_cell.length_c   1.000
_cell.angle_alpha   90.00
_cell.angle_beta   90.00
_cell.angle_gamma   90.00
#
_symmetry.space_group_name_H-M   'P 1'
#
loop_
_entity.id
_entity.type
_entity.pdbx_description
1 polymer ?
#
loop_
_entity_poly.entity_id
_entity_poly.type
_entity_poly.pdbx_seq_one_letter_code
_entity_poly.pdbx_strand_id
1 'polypeptide(L)'
;MAIVLALSHIPGLEKLNDIFEILLKGLPVLVAVLAAKQISELDEVSIVAGVVAGVLSVEGGLIGGIIGGVMAGIFVRWLFELCLNWRFPMTTVNIVAGGISGLAAGLIMHYLLSPLALSAGNYIKLAIESTLAFSPILAGLLAGLVIWPAILGGVYHAVILPLVLLEMEKSGVSFLGAVDMVGLVMVAAGINLANVIAPREKSEAAVATPGLLINLGFGTFVESAYPFMFANKIVFGSAIFWAGMGGMMLGFFNVKGVAYVPAFASPFLSSNALQMAIVMIATMAMTCLTTIIANRFKPVVQSESTTTAVN
;
A
#
# COMPACT_ATOMS: atom_id res chain seq x y z
N MET A 1 -5.67 9.56 8.42
CA MET A 1 -6.76 9.39 7.45
C MET A 1 -7.67 8.22 7.82
N ALA A 2 -7.19 6.98 7.85
CA ALA A 2 -7.97 5.79 8.25
C ALA A 2 -8.69 5.92 9.60
N ILE A 3 -8.01 6.39 10.64
CA ILE A 3 -8.62 6.61 11.98
C ILE A 3 -9.75 7.63 11.92
N VAL A 4 -9.56 8.73 11.18
CA VAL A 4 -10.58 9.80 11.05
C VAL A 4 -11.82 9.26 10.36
N LEU A 5 -11.65 8.48 9.30
CA LEU A 5 -12.75 7.80 8.60
C LEU A 5 -13.43 6.76 9.48
N ALA A 6 -12.67 5.98 10.25
CA ALA A 6 -13.25 5.00 11.18
C ALA A 6 -14.12 5.67 12.25
N LEU A 7 -13.62 6.76 12.85
CA LEU A 7 -14.33 7.51 13.87
C LEU A 7 -15.53 8.28 13.30
N SER A 8 -15.50 8.70 12.03
CA SER A 8 -16.63 9.41 11.41
C SER A 8 -17.89 8.55 11.27
N HIS A 9 -17.76 7.22 11.37
CA HIS A 9 -18.88 6.29 11.35
C HIS A 9 -19.50 6.04 12.74
N ILE A 10 -18.95 6.63 13.80
CA ILE A 10 -19.52 6.57 15.15
C ILE A 10 -20.58 7.67 15.28
N PRO A 11 -21.81 7.34 15.72
CA PRO A 11 -22.84 8.36 15.98
C PRO A 11 -22.33 9.47 16.90
N GLY A 12 -22.49 10.73 16.47
CA GLY A 12 -21.99 11.92 17.16
C GLY A 12 -20.58 12.39 16.77
N LEU A 13 -19.87 11.65 15.91
CA LEU A 13 -18.56 12.04 15.36
C LEU A 13 -18.60 12.22 13.83
N GLU A 14 -19.78 12.35 13.22
CA GLU A 14 -19.96 12.38 11.76
C GLU A 14 -19.20 13.54 11.09
N LYS A 15 -19.00 14.65 11.81
CA LYS A 15 -18.22 15.81 11.35
C LYS A 15 -16.75 15.48 11.05
N LEU A 16 -16.23 14.36 11.53
CA LEU A 16 -14.90 13.89 11.14
C LEU A 16 -14.83 13.52 9.64
N ASN A 17 -15.97 13.30 8.97
CA ASN A 17 -16.00 13.11 7.52
C ASN A 17 -15.47 14.34 6.77
N ASP A 18 -15.80 15.55 7.22
CA ASP A 18 -15.29 16.80 6.62
C ASP A 18 -13.76 16.87 6.72
N ILE A 19 -13.21 16.43 7.86
CA ILE A 19 -11.76 16.34 8.06
C ILE A 19 -11.16 15.28 7.14
N PHE A 20 -11.82 14.14 6.97
CA PHE A 20 -11.39 13.10 6.03
C PHE A 20 -11.33 13.62 4.59
N GLU A 21 -12.33 14.38 4.14
CA GLU A 21 -12.34 14.99 2.80
C GLU A 21 -11.19 16.00 2.62
N ILE A 22 -10.87 16.78 3.65
CA ILE A 22 -9.70 17.67 3.64
C ILE A 22 -8.41 16.87 3.50
N LEU A 23 -8.28 15.77 4.26
CA LEU A 23 -7.10 14.90 4.19
C LEU A 23 -6.96 14.23 2.82
N LEU A 24 -8.06 13.82 2.18
CA LEU A 24 -8.05 13.29 0.81
C LEU A 24 -7.52 14.31 -0.19
N LYS A 25 -7.97 15.57 -0.11
CA LYS A 25 -7.46 16.67 -0.97
C LYS A 25 -5.97 16.95 -0.74
N GLY A 26 -5.42 16.55 0.40
CA GLY A 26 -4.00 16.64 0.71
C GLY A 26 -3.14 15.52 0.10
N LEU A 27 -3.71 14.42 -0.38
CA LEU A 27 -2.96 13.28 -0.92
C LEU A 27 -2.04 13.65 -2.10
N PRO A 28 -2.47 14.43 -3.11
CA PRO A 28 -1.58 14.86 -4.19
C PRO A 28 -0.34 15.60 -3.68
N VAL A 29 -0.49 16.41 -2.62
CA VAL A 29 0.60 17.16 -2.02
C VAL A 29 1.62 16.22 -1.34
N LEU A 30 1.13 15.25 -0.57
CA LEU A 30 2.01 14.27 0.09
C LEU A 30 2.80 13.46 -0.93
N VAL A 31 2.15 13.00 -1.99
CA VAL A 31 2.81 12.22 -3.04
C VAL A 31 3.80 13.08 -3.83
N ALA A 32 3.49 14.35 -4.07
CA ALA A 32 4.42 15.29 -4.71
C ALA A 32 5.70 15.48 -3.89
N VAL A 33 5.59 15.60 -2.56
CA VAL A 33 6.74 15.69 -1.65
C VAL A 33 7.61 14.44 -1.71
N LEU A 34 6.99 13.26 -1.64
CA LEU A 34 7.71 11.99 -1.72
C LEU A 34 8.43 11.82 -3.06
N ALA A 35 7.74 12.12 -4.16
CA ALA A 35 8.31 12.05 -5.51
C ALA A 35 9.47 13.05 -5.69
N ALA A 36 9.31 14.30 -5.22
CA ALA A 36 10.37 15.30 -5.29
C ALA A 36 11.63 14.85 -4.53
N LYS A 37 11.45 14.35 -3.30
CA LYS A 37 12.54 13.84 -2.45
C LYS A 37 13.24 12.62 -3.06
N GLN A 38 12.48 11.70 -3.64
CA GLN A 38 13.05 10.50 -4.28
C GLN A 38 13.90 10.83 -5.51
N ILE A 39 13.53 11.87 -6.26
CA ILE A 39 14.20 12.22 -7.52
C ILE A 39 15.42 13.11 -7.31
N SER A 40 15.34 14.04 -6.36
CA SER A 40 16.41 15.01 -6.12
C SER A 40 17.51 14.51 -5.19
N GLU A 41 17.18 13.57 -4.29
CA GLU A 41 18.02 13.14 -3.16
C GLU A 41 18.42 14.29 -2.19
N LEU A 42 17.70 15.42 -2.23
CA LEU A 42 17.93 16.61 -1.39
C LEU A 42 16.78 16.80 -0.41
N ASP A 43 16.98 16.43 0.86
CA ASP A 43 15.90 16.27 1.85
C ASP A 43 15.05 17.53 2.05
N GLU A 44 15.58 18.55 2.73
CA GLU A 44 14.79 19.74 3.10
C GLU A 44 14.32 20.57 1.89
N VAL A 45 15.20 20.76 0.91
CA VAL A 45 14.92 21.59 -0.28
C VAL A 45 13.82 20.98 -1.13
N SER A 46 13.79 19.65 -1.25
CA SER A 46 12.77 18.96 -2.04
C SER A 46 11.46 18.78 -1.33
N ILE A 47 11.46 18.75 0.00
CA ILE A 47 10.20 18.86 0.75
C ILE A 47 9.52 20.19 0.41
N VAL A 48 10.25 21.31 0.46
CA VAL A 48 9.68 22.63 0.12
C VAL A 48 9.18 22.67 -1.32
N ALA A 49 10.01 22.23 -2.28
CA ALA A 49 9.63 22.22 -3.69
C ALA A 49 8.41 21.32 -3.96
N GLY A 50 8.38 20.13 -3.36
CA GLY A 50 7.30 19.17 -3.49
C GLY A 50 6.00 19.66 -2.87
N VAL A 51 6.03 20.37 -1.74
CA VAL A 51 4.84 20.99 -1.15
C VAL A 51 4.26 22.04 -2.12
N VAL A 52 5.10 22.96 -2.62
CA VAL A 52 4.64 24.03 -3.52
C VAL A 52 4.07 23.46 -4.82
N ALA A 53 4.80 22.51 -5.44
CA ALA A 53 4.33 21.85 -6.66
C ALA A 53 3.04 21.06 -6.41
N GLY A 54 2.97 20.33 -5.29
CA GLY A 54 1.83 19.53 -4.89
C GLY A 54 0.56 20.34 -4.70
N VAL A 55 0.65 21.48 -4.00
CA VAL A 55 -0.50 22.40 -3.80
C VAL A 55 -1.07 22.88 -5.12
N LEU A 56 -0.22 23.21 -6.09
CA LEU A 56 -0.63 23.64 -7.43
C LEU A 56 -1.10 22.48 -8.33
N SER A 57 -0.82 21.24 -7.95
CA SER A 57 -1.17 20.02 -8.70
C SER A 57 -2.41 19.31 -8.19
N VAL A 58 -3.09 19.83 -7.15
CA VAL A 58 -4.27 19.18 -6.53
C VAL A 58 -5.37 18.88 -7.54
N GLU A 59 -5.61 19.78 -8.50
CA GLU A 59 -6.64 19.58 -9.55
C GLU A 59 -6.31 18.43 -10.51
N GLY A 60 -5.03 18.05 -10.62
CA GLY A 60 -4.59 16.89 -11.39
C GLY A 60 -4.76 15.55 -10.65
N GLY A 61 -5.28 15.56 -9.43
CA GLY A 61 -5.44 14.38 -8.57
C GLY A 61 -4.10 13.74 -8.19
N LEU A 62 -4.13 12.47 -7.80
CA LEU A 62 -2.92 11.75 -7.35
C LEU A 62 -1.83 11.67 -8.44
N ILE A 63 -2.23 11.46 -9.71
CA ILE A 63 -1.30 11.46 -10.86
C ILE A 63 -0.66 12.83 -11.04
N GLY A 64 -1.44 13.91 -10.89
CA GLY A 64 -0.92 15.27 -10.94
C GLY A 64 0.11 15.54 -9.86
N GLY A 65 -0.14 15.07 -8.64
CA GLY A 65 0.82 15.11 -7.54
C GLY A 65 2.13 14.39 -7.86
N ILE A 66 2.07 13.17 -8.41
CA ILE A 66 3.26 12.41 -8.83
C ILE A 66 4.07 13.17 -9.89
N ILE A 67 3.42 13.59 -10.98
CA ILE A 67 4.10 14.27 -12.10
C ILE A 67 4.69 15.60 -11.63
N GLY A 68 3.92 16.38 -10.87
CA GLY A 68 4.37 17.65 -10.29
C GLY A 68 5.57 17.47 -9.35
N GLY A 69 5.54 16.46 -8.49
CA GLY A 69 6.65 16.11 -7.60
C GLY A 69 7.89 15.66 -8.35
N VAL A 70 7.77 14.78 -9.35
CA VAL A 70 8.90 14.35 -10.19
C VAL A 70 9.54 15.53 -10.90
N MET A 71 8.74 16.40 -11.53
CA MET A 71 9.26 17.62 -12.17
C MET A 71 9.95 18.54 -11.17
N ALA A 72 9.35 18.74 -9.98
CA ALA A 72 9.96 19.53 -8.92
C ALA A 72 11.29 18.94 -8.47
N GLY A 73 11.40 17.62 -8.31
CA GLY A 73 12.66 16.94 -7.97
C GLY A 73 13.75 17.13 -9.04
N ILE A 74 13.39 17.01 -10.32
CA ILE A 74 14.31 17.25 -11.45
C ILE A 74 14.81 18.71 -11.42
N PHE A 75 13.88 19.67 -11.28
CA PHE A 75 14.23 21.09 -11.23
C PHE A 75 15.05 21.45 -10.01
N VAL A 76 14.74 20.87 -8.84
CA VAL A 76 15.53 21.06 -7.62
C VAL A 76 16.97 20.68 -7.88
N ARG A 77 17.21 19.46 -8.37
CA ARG A 77 18.58 18.98 -8.65
C ARG A 77 19.30 19.87 -9.64
N TRP A 78 18.63 20.22 -10.75
CA TRP A 78 19.21 21.04 -11.81
C TRP A 78 19.55 22.47 -11.33
N LEU A 79 18.60 23.16 -10.68
CA LEU A 79 18.82 24.53 -10.18
C LEU A 79 19.82 24.56 -9.03
N PHE A 80 19.85 23.53 -8.18
CA PHE A 80 20.82 23.42 -7.11
C PHE A 80 22.24 23.35 -7.66
N GLU A 81 22.51 22.44 -8.60
CA GLU A 81 23.80 22.31 -9.29
C GLU A 81 24.17 23.61 -10.04
N LEU A 82 23.20 24.23 -10.72
CA LEU A 82 23.43 25.48 -11.45
C LEU A 82 23.83 26.64 -10.53
N CYS A 83 23.13 26.84 -9.42
CA CYS A 83 23.43 27.91 -8.47
C CYS A 83 24.78 27.70 -7.77
N LEU A 84 25.16 26.45 -7.48
CA LEU A 84 26.49 26.13 -6.97
C LEU A 84 27.58 26.47 -8.00
N ASN A 85 27.36 26.14 -9.27
CA ASN A 85 28.30 26.46 -10.36
C ASN A 85 28.44 27.98 -10.55
N TRP A 86 27.38 28.75 -10.30
CA TRP A 86 27.39 30.21 -10.32
C TRP A 86 27.90 30.84 -9.01
N ARG A 87 28.37 30.02 -8.07
CA ARG A 87 28.95 30.44 -6.78
C ARG A 87 28.02 31.29 -5.93
N PHE A 88 26.72 30.99 -5.99
CA PHE A 88 25.75 31.62 -5.10
C PHE A 88 25.93 31.14 -3.65
N PRO A 89 25.63 31.99 -2.65
CA PRO A 89 25.57 31.56 -1.25
C PRO A 89 24.55 30.42 -1.06
N MET A 90 24.84 29.48 -0.16
CA MET A 90 23.97 28.32 0.10
C MET A 90 22.52 28.68 0.42
N THR A 91 22.28 29.75 1.18
CA THR A 91 20.92 30.22 1.47
C THR A 91 20.17 30.59 0.20
N THR A 92 20.83 31.25 -0.75
CA THR A 92 20.25 31.60 -2.07
C THR A 92 20.01 30.34 -2.89
N VAL A 93 20.93 29.38 -2.89
CA VAL A 93 20.78 28.09 -3.57
C VAL A 93 19.53 27.37 -3.08
N ASN A 94 19.31 27.29 -1.76
CA ASN A 94 18.15 26.62 -1.18
C ASN A 94 16.83 27.31 -1.55
N ILE A 95 16.80 28.65 -1.56
CA ILE A 95 15.60 29.41 -1.95
C ILE A 95 15.27 29.19 -3.42
N VAL A 96 16.27 29.25 -4.30
CA VAL A 96 16.08 29.06 -5.75
C VAL A 96 15.71 27.62 -6.05
N ALA A 97 16.52 26.66 -5.60
CA ALA A 97 16.30 25.25 -5.86
C ALA A 97 15.01 24.74 -5.21
N GLY A 98 14.62 25.20 -4.03
CA GLY A 98 13.36 24.79 -3.40
C GLY A 98 12.15 25.55 -3.97
N GLY A 99 12.18 26.87 -3.86
CA GLY A 99 11.05 27.74 -4.19
C GLY A 99 10.76 27.82 -5.68
N ILE A 100 11.76 28.10 -6.51
CA ILE A 100 11.55 28.29 -7.96
C ILE A 100 11.23 26.95 -8.62
N SER A 101 11.88 25.85 -8.23
CA SER A 101 11.58 24.53 -8.77
C SER A 101 10.15 24.09 -8.47
N GLY A 102 9.71 24.24 -7.22
CA GLY A 102 8.35 23.90 -6.82
C GLY A 102 7.31 24.76 -7.54
N LEU A 103 7.56 26.06 -7.64
CA LEU A 103 6.67 26.98 -8.34
C LEU A 103 6.61 26.67 -9.84
N ALA A 104 7.76 26.46 -10.50
CA ALA A 104 7.82 26.16 -11.92
C ALA A 104 7.10 24.84 -12.24
N ALA A 105 7.40 23.77 -11.51
CA ALA A 105 6.73 22.48 -11.69
C ALA A 105 5.21 22.57 -11.40
N GLY A 106 4.84 23.28 -10.34
CA GLY A 106 3.45 23.49 -9.96
C GLY A 106 2.66 24.31 -10.98
N LEU A 107 3.22 25.37 -11.55
CA LEU A 107 2.56 26.18 -12.58
C LEU A 107 2.40 25.41 -13.89
N ILE A 108 3.41 24.61 -14.28
CA ILE A 108 3.32 23.70 -15.43
C ILE A 108 2.18 22.69 -15.20
N MET A 109 2.11 22.11 -14.00
CA MET A 109 0.98 21.23 -13.67
C MET A 109 -0.34 21.96 -13.75
N HIS A 110 -0.51 23.05 -12.99
CA HIS A 110 -1.76 23.78 -12.87
C HIS A 110 -2.34 24.22 -14.21
N TYR A 111 -1.53 24.85 -15.07
CA TYR A 111 -2.03 25.45 -16.31
C TYR A 111 -1.99 24.53 -17.53
N LEU A 112 -1.14 23.49 -17.54
CA LEU A 112 -0.93 22.67 -18.73
C LEU A 112 -1.30 21.20 -18.52
N LEU A 113 -0.83 20.57 -17.45
CA LEU A 113 -0.87 19.12 -17.32
C LEU A 113 -2.01 18.60 -16.43
N SER A 114 -2.59 19.41 -15.54
CA SER A 114 -3.65 18.98 -14.62
C SER A 114 -4.85 18.33 -15.33
N PRO A 115 -5.40 18.90 -16.43
CA PRO A 115 -6.49 18.23 -17.16
C PRO A 115 -6.09 16.86 -17.73
N LEU A 116 -4.86 16.74 -18.23
CA LEU A 116 -4.33 15.48 -18.78
C LEU A 116 -4.08 14.45 -17.67
N ALA A 117 -3.50 14.87 -16.55
CA ALA A 117 -3.23 14.02 -15.39
C ALA A 117 -4.54 13.50 -14.78
N LEU A 118 -5.54 14.37 -14.64
CA LEU A 118 -6.87 13.98 -14.17
C LEU A 118 -7.54 13.00 -15.15
N SER A 119 -7.42 13.25 -16.47
CA SER A 119 -7.92 12.32 -17.48
C SER A 119 -7.21 10.97 -17.41
N ALA A 120 -5.90 10.94 -17.20
CA ALA A 120 -5.14 9.70 -17.07
C ALA A 120 -5.59 8.89 -15.84
N GLY A 121 -5.75 9.54 -14.69
CA GLY A 121 -6.30 8.90 -13.48
C GLY A 121 -7.70 8.33 -13.72
N ASN A 122 -8.57 9.07 -14.40
CA ASN A 122 -9.91 8.60 -14.77
C ASN A 122 -9.88 7.39 -15.73
N TYR A 123 -8.95 7.36 -16.70
CA TYR A 123 -8.81 6.20 -17.61
C TYR A 123 -8.28 4.96 -16.90
N ILE A 124 -7.35 5.11 -15.95
CA ILE A 124 -6.89 3.99 -15.11
C ILE A 124 -8.09 3.43 -14.32
N LYS A 125 -8.88 4.31 -13.71
CA LYS A 125 -10.09 3.91 -13.00
C LYS A 125 -11.10 3.20 -13.91
N LEU A 126 -11.35 3.75 -15.10
CA LEU A 126 -12.21 3.12 -16.10
C LEU A 126 -11.71 1.72 -16.48
N ALA A 127 -10.40 1.54 -16.62
CA ALA A 127 -9.80 0.24 -16.93
C ALA A 127 -10.02 -0.78 -15.78
N ILE A 128 -9.85 -0.34 -14.52
CA ILE A 128 -10.16 -1.16 -13.34
C ILE A 128 -11.65 -1.53 -13.33
N GLU A 129 -12.55 -0.55 -13.47
CA GLU A 129 -13.99 -0.75 -13.48
C GLU A 129 -14.43 -1.67 -14.63
N SER A 130 -13.83 -1.55 -15.81
CA SER A 130 -14.10 -2.42 -16.96
C SER A 130 -13.62 -3.85 -16.70
N THR A 131 -12.48 -4.01 -16.04
CA THR A 131 -11.96 -5.34 -15.64
C THR A 131 -12.89 -6.01 -14.62
N LEU A 132 -13.35 -5.24 -13.63
CA LEU A 132 -14.33 -5.71 -12.65
C LEU A 132 -15.67 -6.02 -13.32
N ALA A 133 -16.14 -5.20 -14.26
CA ALA A 133 -17.39 -5.45 -14.97
C ALA A 133 -17.32 -6.71 -15.86
N PHE A 134 -16.15 -7.01 -16.43
CA PHE A 134 -15.94 -8.21 -17.24
C PHE A 134 -16.01 -9.49 -16.40
N SER A 135 -15.25 -9.56 -15.30
CA SER A 135 -15.32 -10.68 -14.36
C SER A 135 -14.74 -10.28 -13.00
N PRO A 136 -15.59 -9.93 -12.01
CA PRO A 136 -15.13 -9.60 -10.67
C PRO A 136 -14.39 -10.78 -10.02
N ILE A 137 -14.89 -11.99 -10.26
CA ILE A 137 -14.35 -13.24 -9.71
C ILE A 137 -12.93 -13.48 -10.22
N LEU A 138 -12.71 -13.38 -11.54
CA LEU A 138 -11.39 -13.58 -12.13
C LEU A 138 -10.43 -12.45 -11.75
N ALA A 139 -10.92 -11.20 -11.74
CA ALA A 139 -10.12 -10.05 -11.31
C ALA A 139 -9.64 -10.22 -9.87
N GLY A 140 -10.53 -10.62 -8.96
CA GLY A 140 -10.21 -10.91 -7.58
C GLY A 140 -9.22 -12.05 -7.42
N LEU A 141 -9.43 -13.16 -8.15
CA LEU A 141 -8.53 -14.31 -8.13
C LEU A 141 -7.11 -13.91 -8.56
N LEU A 142 -6.97 -13.24 -9.70
CA LEU A 142 -5.67 -12.84 -10.22
C LEU A 142 -4.98 -11.80 -9.33
N ALA A 143 -5.72 -10.79 -8.85
CA ALA A 143 -5.18 -9.81 -7.92
C ALA A 143 -4.66 -10.47 -6.64
N GLY A 144 -5.43 -11.40 -6.06
CA GLY A 144 -5.03 -12.15 -4.88
C GLY A 144 -3.82 -13.07 -5.11
N LEU A 145 -3.74 -13.77 -6.25
CA LEU A 145 -2.60 -14.62 -6.57
C LEU A 145 -1.30 -13.82 -6.74
N VAL A 146 -1.38 -12.62 -7.30
CA VAL A 146 -0.21 -11.77 -7.61
C VAL A 146 0.24 -10.95 -6.41
N ILE A 147 -0.59 -10.75 -5.38
CA ILE A 147 -0.29 -9.78 -4.31
C ILE A 147 0.97 -10.10 -3.50
N TRP A 148 1.20 -11.38 -3.18
CA TRP A 148 2.41 -11.83 -2.48
C TRP A 148 3.67 -11.74 -3.35
N PRO A 149 3.69 -12.23 -4.60
CA PRO A 149 4.78 -11.95 -5.53
C PRO A 149 5.06 -10.45 -5.69
N ALA A 150 4.02 -9.61 -5.74
CA ALA A 150 4.16 -8.17 -5.92
C ALA A 150 4.79 -7.47 -4.70
N ILE A 151 4.43 -7.86 -3.47
CA ILE A 151 5.04 -7.26 -2.27
C ILE A 151 6.48 -7.70 -2.09
N LEU A 152 6.79 -8.98 -2.34
CA LEU A 152 8.16 -9.51 -2.28
C LEU A 152 9.06 -8.91 -3.37
N GLY A 153 8.51 -8.63 -4.55
CA GLY A 153 9.22 -7.99 -5.67
C GLY A 153 9.24 -6.46 -5.63
N GLY A 154 8.72 -5.81 -4.59
CA GLY A 154 8.66 -4.35 -4.47
C GLY A 154 7.65 -3.66 -5.39
N VAL A 155 6.94 -4.40 -6.25
CA VAL A 155 5.93 -3.88 -7.19
C VAL A 155 4.68 -3.38 -6.47
N TYR A 156 4.34 -3.96 -5.32
CA TYR A 156 3.17 -3.57 -4.55
C TYR A 156 3.16 -2.06 -4.24
N HIS A 157 4.26 -1.54 -3.69
CA HIS A 157 4.35 -0.14 -3.29
C HIS A 157 4.41 0.82 -4.49
N ALA A 158 4.99 0.36 -5.60
CA ALA A 158 5.17 1.16 -6.81
C ALA A 158 3.90 1.21 -7.69
N VAL A 159 3.04 0.18 -7.64
CA VAL A 159 1.91 0.03 -8.56
C VAL A 159 0.61 -0.22 -7.82
N ILE A 160 0.51 -1.27 -7.01
CA ILE A 160 -0.76 -1.67 -6.39
C ILE A 160 -1.25 -0.61 -5.40
N LEU A 161 -0.39 -0.12 -4.51
CA LEU A 161 -0.73 0.92 -3.53
C LEU A 161 -1.27 2.20 -4.22
N PRO A 162 -0.59 2.78 -5.22
CA PRO A 162 -1.16 3.89 -5.99
C PRO A 162 -2.53 3.60 -6.62
N LEU A 163 -2.75 2.39 -7.14
CA LEU A 163 -4.04 1.99 -7.72
C LEU A 163 -5.15 1.92 -6.66
N VAL A 164 -4.84 1.39 -5.47
CA VAL A 164 -5.76 1.36 -4.32
C VAL A 164 -6.17 2.80 -3.94
N LEU A 165 -5.19 3.71 -3.85
CA LEU A 165 -5.45 5.11 -3.52
C LEU A 165 -6.30 5.81 -4.61
N LEU A 166 -6.04 5.54 -5.89
CA LEU A 166 -6.83 6.07 -7.00
C LEU A 166 -8.28 5.57 -6.98
N GLU A 167 -8.51 4.30 -6.64
CA GLU A 167 -9.87 3.79 -6.44
C GLU A 167 -10.57 4.52 -5.28
N MET A 168 -9.87 4.67 -4.15
CA MET A 168 -10.41 5.30 -2.94
C MET A 168 -10.67 6.80 -3.08
N GLU A 169 -9.89 7.52 -3.89
CA GLU A 169 -9.97 8.98 -4.05
C GLU A 169 -11.39 9.47 -4.39
N LYS A 170 -12.14 8.69 -5.19
CA LYS A 170 -13.48 9.09 -5.67
C LYS A 170 -14.63 8.34 -5.02
N SER A 171 -14.43 7.11 -4.55
CA SER A 171 -15.50 6.29 -3.96
C SER A 171 -15.35 6.02 -2.46
N GLY A 172 -14.24 6.40 -1.83
CA GLY A 172 -13.91 6.08 -0.44
C GLY A 172 -13.55 4.61 -0.21
N VAL A 173 -14.03 3.70 -1.05
CA VAL A 173 -13.76 2.25 -1.04
C VAL A 173 -13.02 1.81 -2.32
N SER A 174 -12.22 0.75 -2.21
CA SER A 174 -11.44 0.15 -3.29
C SER A 174 -11.61 -1.37 -3.32
N PHE A 175 -11.70 -1.95 -4.52
CA PHE A 175 -11.70 -3.40 -4.68
C PHE A 175 -10.31 -3.96 -4.39
N LEU A 176 -9.26 -3.36 -4.95
CA LEU A 176 -7.88 -3.77 -4.67
C LEU A 176 -7.51 -3.60 -3.18
N GLY A 177 -8.09 -2.60 -2.50
CA GLY A 177 -7.94 -2.40 -1.06
C GLY A 177 -8.61 -3.49 -0.22
N ALA A 178 -9.73 -4.04 -0.68
CA ALA A 178 -10.31 -5.24 -0.06
C ALA A 178 -9.41 -6.47 -0.29
N VAL A 179 -8.87 -6.63 -1.50
CA VAL A 179 -7.93 -7.71 -1.84
C VAL A 179 -6.66 -7.61 -1.01
N ASP A 180 -6.17 -6.40 -0.73
CA ASP A 180 -5.04 -6.15 0.18
C ASP A 180 -5.32 -6.67 1.59
N MET A 181 -6.45 -6.26 2.18
CA MET A 181 -6.84 -6.71 3.51
C MET A 181 -6.99 -8.24 3.59
N VAL A 182 -7.68 -8.84 2.62
CA VAL A 182 -7.94 -10.28 2.62
C VAL A 182 -6.70 -11.08 2.23
N GLY A 183 -6.00 -10.67 1.18
CA GLY A 183 -4.91 -11.41 0.55
C GLY A 183 -3.57 -11.27 1.26
N LEU A 184 -3.30 -10.13 1.89
CA LEU A 184 -2.08 -9.92 2.66
C LEU A 184 -2.34 -10.00 4.16
N VAL A 185 -3.16 -9.09 4.71
CA VAL A 185 -3.35 -8.96 6.17
C VAL A 185 -3.94 -10.23 6.77
N MET A 186 -5.04 -10.76 6.21
CA MET A 186 -5.70 -11.97 6.77
C MET A 186 -4.90 -13.24 6.53
N VAL A 187 -4.19 -13.35 5.41
CA VAL A 187 -3.27 -14.47 5.15
C VAL A 187 -2.11 -14.44 6.15
N ALA A 188 -1.45 -13.29 6.34
CA ALA A 188 -0.39 -13.13 7.33
C ALA A 188 -0.90 -13.40 8.75
N ALA A 189 -2.13 -12.98 9.07
CA ALA A 189 -2.77 -13.27 10.36
C ALA A 189 -2.96 -14.79 10.54
N GLY A 190 -3.42 -15.49 9.50
CA GLY A 190 -3.59 -16.94 9.54
C GLY A 190 -2.27 -17.67 9.79
N ILE A 191 -1.20 -17.27 9.10
CA ILE A 191 0.15 -17.84 9.28
C ILE A 191 0.67 -17.59 10.69
N ASN A 192 0.59 -16.35 11.18
CA ASN A 192 1.04 -16.03 12.53
C ASN A 192 0.20 -16.78 13.58
N LEU A 193 -1.12 -16.81 13.44
CA LEU A 193 -2.01 -17.51 14.37
C LEU A 193 -1.69 -19.00 14.44
N ALA A 194 -1.41 -19.65 13.31
CA ALA A 194 -0.97 -21.04 13.28
C ALA A 194 0.31 -21.27 14.09
N ASN A 195 1.29 -20.36 13.97
CA ASN A 195 2.55 -20.43 14.71
C ASN A 195 2.43 -19.96 16.18
N VAL A 196 1.34 -19.30 16.56
CA VAL A 196 1.00 -19.06 17.98
C VAL A 196 0.40 -20.32 18.61
N ILE A 197 -0.53 -20.98 17.90
CA ILE A 197 -1.31 -22.12 18.46
C ILE A 197 -0.54 -23.44 18.35
N ALA A 198 0.08 -23.70 17.20
CA ALA A 198 0.78 -24.95 16.89
C ALA A 198 2.09 -24.63 16.14
N PRO A 199 3.04 -23.95 16.78
CA PRO A 199 4.35 -23.69 16.20
C PRO A 199 5.09 -25.00 15.92
N ARG A 200 6.07 -24.93 15.00
CA ARG A 200 7.02 -26.03 14.77
C ARG A 200 8.02 -26.10 15.91
N GLU A 201 8.49 -24.94 16.35
CA GLU A 201 9.39 -24.78 17.48
C GLU A 201 8.82 -23.80 18.50
N LYS A 202 8.98 -24.07 19.81
CA LYS A 202 8.40 -23.21 20.86
C LYS A 202 8.83 -21.74 20.75
N SER A 203 10.02 -21.47 20.20
CA SER A 203 10.57 -20.14 19.94
C SER A 203 9.78 -19.36 18.87
N GLU A 204 9.17 -20.03 17.90
CA GLU A 204 8.42 -19.38 16.81
C GLU A 204 7.18 -18.63 17.33
N ALA A 205 6.54 -19.16 18.37
CA ALA A 205 5.38 -18.50 18.98
C ALA A 205 5.73 -17.12 19.57
N ALA A 206 6.96 -16.95 20.05
CA ALA A 206 7.43 -15.67 20.60
C ALA A 206 7.57 -14.59 19.52
N VAL A 207 7.84 -14.98 18.26
CA VAL A 207 7.91 -14.07 17.11
C VAL A 207 6.53 -13.88 16.47
N ALA A 208 5.74 -14.95 16.39
CA ALA A 208 4.42 -14.93 15.74
C ALA A 208 3.37 -14.12 16.53
N THR A 209 3.43 -14.15 17.87
CA THR A 209 2.46 -13.44 18.73
C THR A 209 2.45 -11.92 18.51
N PRO A 210 3.59 -11.20 18.63
CA PRO A 210 3.60 -9.76 18.35
C PRO A 210 3.27 -9.47 16.87
N GLY A 211 3.71 -10.34 15.95
CA GLY A 211 3.36 -10.25 14.53
C GLY A 211 1.85 -10.27 14.29
N LEU A 212 1.14 -11.23 14.89
CA LEU A 212 -0.32 -11.34 14.81
C LEU A 212 -1.03 -10.08 15.36
N LEU A 213 -0.60 -9.61 16.54
CA LEU A 213 -1.24 -8.48 17.21
C LEU A 213 -1.07 -7.17 16.42
N ILE A 214 0.15 -6.89 15.95
CA ILE A 214 0.43 -5.70 15.14
C ILE A 214 -0.33 -5.80 13.81
N ASN A 215 -0.33 -6.98 13.19
CA ASN A 215 -0.98 -7.19 11.90
C ASN A 215 -2.50 -6.97 11.96
N LEU A 216 -3.18 -7.56 12.95
CA LEU A 216 -4.62 -7.34 13.13
C LEU A 216 -4.92 -5.92 13.65
N GLY A 217 -4.10 -5.39 14.54
CA GLY A 217 -4.31 -4.10 15.20
C GLY A 217 -4.16 -2.91 14.26
N PHE A 218 -3.29 -2.99 13.25
CA PHE A 218 -3.02 -1.90 12.31
C PHE A 218 -3.40 -2.22 10.87
N GLY A 219 -3.69 -3.49 10.54
CA GLY A 219 -3.97 -3.90 9.16
C GLY A 219 -2.73 -3.85 8.26
N THR A 220 -1.56 -4.21 8.80
CA THR A 220 -0.25 -4.08 8.12
C THR A 220 0.77 -5.08 8.70
N PHE A 221 2.07 -4.91 8.47
CA PHE A 221 3.13 -5.78 9.03
C PHE A 221 3.00 -7.24 8.59
N VAL A 222 2.72 -7.41 7.30
CA VAL A 222 2.57 -8.71 6.64
C VAL A 222 3.91 -9.44 6.51
N GLU A 223 5.01 -8.69 6.63
CA GLU A 223 6.38 -9.17 6.73
C GLU A 223 6.59 -10.13 7.91
N SER A 224 5.76 -10.05 8.95
CA SER A 224 5.76 -11.01 10.07
C SER A 224 5.54 -12.46 9.63
N ALA A 225 4.92 -12.68 8.47
CA ALA A 225 4.72 -14.01 7.91
C ALA A 225 5.95 -14.55 7.14
N TYR A 226 6.88 -13.68 6.72
CA TYR A 226 8.02 -14.07 5.87
C TYR A 226 8.90 -15.17 6.45
N PRO A 227 9.27 -15.17 7.75
CA PRO A 227 10.10 -16.25 8.30
C PRO A 227 9.46 -17.63 8.08
N PHE A 228 8.14 -17.74 8.27
CA PHE A 228 7.41 -19.00 8.13
C PHE A 228 7.20 -19.39 6.66
N MET A 229 6.93 -18.41 5.80
CA MET A 229 6.78 -18.62 4.37
C MET A 229 8.09 -19.11 3.74
N PHE A 230 9.21 -18.48 4.04
CA PHE A 230 10.51 -18.89 3.49
C PHE A 230 11.03 -20.20 4.11
N ALA A 231 10.66 -20.51 5.35
CA ALA A 231 11.01 -21.77 5.99
C ALA A 231 10.21 -22.99 5.48
N ASN A 232 9.07 -22.79 4.81
CA ASN A 232 8.22 -23.88 4.34
C ASN A 232 7.48 -23.56 3.03
N LYS A 233 7.82 -24.27 1.95
CA LYS A 233 7.21 -24.11 0.62
C LYS A 233 5.69 -24.34 0.61
N ILE A 234 5.18 -25.19 1.49
CA ILE A 234 3.73 -25.43 1.62
C ILE A 234 3.05 -24.19 2.19
N VAL A 235 3.64 -23.56 3.21
CA VAL A 235 3.14 -22.30 3.79
C VAL A 235 3.23 -21.16 2.77
N PHE A 236 4.32 -21.09 2.01
CA PHE A 236 4.46 -20.11 0.93
C PHE A 236 3.39 -20.29 -0.15
N GLY A 237 3.20 -21.51 -0.65
CA GLY A 237 2.21 -21.83 -1.67
C GLY A 237 0.78 -21.63 -1.16
N SER A 238 0.50 -21.97 0.10
CA SER A 238 -0.82 -21.76 0.70
C SER A 238 -1.13 -20.27 0.88
N ALA A 239 -0.13 -19.43 1.20
CA ALA A 239 -0.32 -17.99 1.30
C ALA A 239 -0.80 -17.40 -0.03
N ILE A 240 -0.13 -17.74 -1.13
CA ILE A 240 -0.53 -17.31 -2.48
C ILE A 240 -1.90 -17.85 -2.85
N PHE A 241 -2.12 -19.16 -2.63
CA PHE A 241 -3.37 -19.80 -2.98
C PHE A 241 -4.57 -19.18 -2.25
N TRP A 242 -4.49 -19.03 -0.93
CA TRP A 242 -5.57 -18.46 -0.13
C TRP A 242 -5.74 -16.96 -0.36
N ALA A 243 -4.68 -16.22 -0.70
CA ALA A 243 -4.82 -14.85 -1.17
C ALA A 243 -5.64 -14.78 -2.46
N GLY A 244 -5.35 -15.66 -3.43
CA GLY A 244 -6.14 -15.82 -4.65
C GLY A 244 -7.60 -16.18 -4.39
N MET A 245 -7.85 -17.21 -3.58
CA MET A 245 -9.20 -17.64 -3.24
C MET A 245 -9.98 -16.57 -2.46
N GLY A 246 -9.34 -15.86 -1.54
CA GLY A 246 -9.94 -14.75 -0.81
C GLY A 246 -10.31 -13.60 -1.75
N GLY A 247 -9.41 -13.22 -2.67
CA GLY A 247 -9.70 -12.24 -3.72
C GLY A 247 -10.86 -12.68 -4.63
N MET A 248 -10.89 -13.95 -5.03
CA MET A 248 -11.99 -14.53 -5.79
C MET A 248 -13.34 -14.41 -5.06
N MET A 249 -13.36 -14.68 -3.75
CA MET A 249 -14.56 -14.53 -2.93
C MET A 249 -15.01 -13.06 -2.83
N LEU A 250 -14.08 -12.11 -2.70
CA LEU A 250 -14.41 -10.68 -2.77
C LEU A 250 -15.04 -10.31 -4.11
N GLY A 251 -14.51 -10.85 -5.20
CA GLY A 251 -15.08 -10.71 -6.55
C GLY A 251 -16.49 -11.28 -6.63
N PHE A 252 -16.70 -12.50 -6.11
CA PHE A 252 -18.00 -13.16 -6.09
C PHE A 252 -19.07 -12.36 -5.33
N PHE A 253 -18.71 -11.82 -4.17
CA PHE A 253 -19.62 -10.98 -3.39
C PHE A 253 -19.64 -9.50 -3.83
N ASN A 254 -18.77 -9.12 -4.77
CA ASN A 254 -18.56 -7.74 -5.21
C ASN A 254 -18.32 -6.77 -4.04
N VAL A 255 -17.47 -7.17 -3.10
CA VAL A 255 -17.15 -6.38 -1.90
C VAL A 255 -15.97 -5.46 -2.16
N LYS A 256 -16.11 -4.19 -1.76
CA LYS A 256 -15.05 -3.19 -1.76
C LYS A 256 -14.82 -2.71 -0.33
N GLY A 257 -13.59 -2.33 0.00
CA GLY A 257 -13.19 -1.95 1.35
C GLY A 257 -12.30 -0.72 1.37
N VAL A 258 -12.21 -0.08 2.53
CA VAL A 258 -11.17 0.91 2.80
C VAL A 258 -9.86 0.18 3.09
N ALA A 259 -8.78 0.56 2.42
CA ALA A 259 -7.44 0.05 2.69
C ALA A 259 -6.77 0.76 3.88
N TYR A 260 -5.73 0.15 4.45
CA TYR A 260 -4.91 0.73 5.53
C TYR A 260 -5.69 1.07 6.81
N VAL A 261 -6.69 0.25 7.13
CA VAL A 261 -7.46 0.32 8.38
C VAL A 261 -7.17 -0.91 9.23
N PRO A 262 -7.28 -0.81 10.56
CA PRO A 262 -7.24 -1.98 11.43
C PRO A 262 -8.18 -3.10 10.95
N ALA A 263 -7.75 -4.36 11.06
CA ALA A 263 -8.51 -5.49 10.54
C ALA A 263 -9.92 -5.58 11.16
N PHE A 264 -10.06 -5.25 12.44
CA PHE A 264 -11.37 -5.25 13.11
C PHE A 264 -12.31 -4.15 12.62
N ALA A 265 -11.77 -3.04 12.10
CA ALA A 265 -12.56 -1.93 11.55
C ALA A 265 -12.93 -2.16 10.08
N SER A 266 -12.15 -2.97 9.35
CA SER A 266 -12.29 -3.17 7.90
C SER A 266 -13.70 -3.62 7.47
N PRO A 267 -14.39 -4.56 8.14
CA PRO A 267 -15.76 -4.92 7.77
C PRO A 267 -16.72 -3.72 7.80
N PHE A 268 -16.64 -2.88 8.84
CA PHE A 268 -17.53 -1.73 8.99
C PHE A 268 -17.24 -0.60 8.00
N LEU A 269 -16.05 -0.61 7.40
CA LEU A 269 -15.58 0.33 6.39
C LEU A 269 -15.58 -0.30 4.99
N SER A 270 -16.50 -1.23 4.74
CA SER A 270 -16.66 -1.90 3.46
C SER A 270 -18.06 -1.69 2.89
N SER A 271 -18.23 -1.98 1.60
CA SER A 271 -19.54 -1.91 0.94
C SER A 271 -20.56 -2.90 1.51
N ASN A 272 -20.09 -3.99 2.16
CA ASN A 272 -20.92 -4.95 2.85
C ASN A 272 -20.16 -5.60 4.01
N ALA A 273 -20.46 -5.16 5.23
CA ALA A 273 -19.74 -5.60 6.43
C ALA A 273 -19.79 -7.11 6.68
N LEU A 274 -20.96 -7.73 6.48
CA LEU A 274 -21.11 -9.16 6.72
C LEU A 274 -20.29 -9.97 5.73
N GLN A 275 -20.38 -9.63 4.43
CA GLN A 275 -19.63 -10.35 3.40
C GLN A 275 -18.12 -10.14 3.56
N MET A 276 -17.67 -8.92 3.85
CA MET A 276 -16.25 -8.64 4.12
C MET A 276 -15.74 -9.48 5.31
N ALA A 277 -16.47 -9.50 6.42
CA ALA A 277 -16.12 -10.30 7.59
C ALA A 277 -16.04 -11.81 7.28
N ILE A 278 -17.00 -12.34 6.52
CA ILE A 278 -17.00 -13.74 6.10
C ILE A 278 -15.75 -14.07 5.30
N VAL A 279 -15.39 -13.24 4.30
CA VAL A 279 -14.21 -13.49 3.46
C VAL A 279 -12.92 -13.38 4.26
N MET A 280 -12.81 -12.38 5.14
CA MET A 280 -11.66 -12.19 6.01
C MET A 280 -11.44 -13.41 6.93
N ILE A 281 -12.49 -13.85 7.62
CA ILE A 281 -12.43 -14.98 8.55
C ILE A 281 -12.13 -16.28 7.79
N ALA A 282 -12.79 -16.52 6.65
CA ALA A 282 -12.56 -17.71 5.85
C ALA A 282 -11.10 -17.78 5.37
N THR A 283 -10.56 -16.68 4.84
CA THR A 283 -9.19 -16.63 4.34
C THR A 283 -8.16 -16.83 5.45
N MET A 284 -8.36 -16.16 6.60
CA MET A 284 -7.50 -16.33 7.78
C MET A 284 -7.55 -17.77 8.31
N ALA A 285 -8.75 -18.34 8.45
CA ALA A 285 -8.95 -19.68 8.99
C ALA A 285 -8.34 -20.75 8.09
N MET A 286 -8.54 -20.65 6.77
CA MET A 286 -7.98 -21.62 5.82
C MET A 286 -6.46 -21.53 5.71
N THR A 287 -5.91 -20.32 5.75
CA THR A 287 -4.46 -20.12 5.81
C THR A 287 -3.88 -20.65 7.12
N CYS A 288 -4.56 -20.42 8.25
CA CYS A 288 -4.16 -20.96 9.55
C CYS A 288 -4.18 -22.49 9.54
N LEU A 289 -5.26 -23.11 9.09
CA LEU A 289 -5.39 -24.57 9.04
C LEU A 289 -4.30 -25.22 8.17
N THR A 290 -4.07 -24.67 6.98
CA THR A 290 -3.00 -25.18 6.09
C THR A 290 -1.61 -24.99 6.68
N THR A 291 -1.37 -23.89 7.41
CA THR A 291 -0.10 -23.66 8.12
C THR A 291 0.08 -24.63 9.29
N ILE A 292 -0.96 -24.89 10.09
CA ILE A 292 -0.93 -25.89 11.17
C ILE A 292 -0.59 -27.27 10.61
N ILE A 293 -1.20 -27.64 9.48
CA ILE A 293 -0.91 -28.90 8.78
C ILE A 293 0.54 -28.90 8.30
N ALA A 294 1.00 -27.82 7.67
CA ALA A 294 2.37 -27.67 7.17
C ALA A 294 3.42 -27.76 8.29
N ASN A 295 3.11 -27.23 9.48
CA ASN A 295 3.96 -27.27 10.66
C ASN A 295 4.20 -28.69 11.20
N ARG A 296 3.33 -29.65 10.86
CA ARG A 296 3.53 -31.06 11.21
C ARG A 296 4.52 -31.80 10.32
N PHE A 297 4.90 -31.22 9.18
CA PHE A 297 5.87 -31.82 8.26
C PHE A 297 7.29 -31.32 8.54
N LYS A 298 8.28 -32.20 8.34
CA LYS A 298 9.70 -31.90 8.59
C LYS A 298 10.22 -30.78 7.67
N PRO A 299 11.17 -29.94 8.14
CA PRO A 299 11.78 -28.87 7.34
C PRO A 299 12.38 -29.38 6.03
N VAL A 300 12.42 -28.49 5.03
CA VAL A 300 13.48 -28.56 4.02
C VAL A 300 14.77 -28.31 4.79
N VAL A 301 15.61 -29.34 4.91
CA VAL A 301 16.96 -29.19 5.44
C VAL A 301 17.67 -28.20 4.53
N GLN A 302 17.96 -26.98 5.01
CA GLN A 302 19.04 -26.22 4.42
C GLN A 302 20.28 -27.08 4.63
N SER A 303 20.87 -27.57 3.54
CA SER A 303 22.17 -28.22 3.62
C SER A 303 23.11 -27.19 4.23
N GLU A 304 23.48 -27.37 5.49
CA GLU A 304 24.66 -26.74 6.05
C GLU A 304 25.79 -27.09 5.10
N SER A 305 26.34 -26.09 4.42
CA SER A 305 27.68 -26.20 3.87
C SER A 305 28.60 -26.37 5.08
N THR A 306 28.79 -27.63 5.48
CA THR A 306 29.81 -28.06 6.41
C THR A 306 31.14 -27.88 5.70
N THR A 307 31.64 -26.65 5.69
CA THR A 307 33.06 -26.40 5.45
C THR A 307 33.76 -26.92 6.69
N THR A 308 34.08 -28.21 6.61
CA THR A 308 34.92 -28.91 7.56
C THR A 308 36.27 -28.21 7.59
N ALA A 309 36.56 -27.59 8.74
CA ALA A 309 37.92 -27.31 9.14
C ALA A 309 38.66 -28.66 9.22
N VAL A 310 39.61 -28.88 8.32
CA VAL A 310 40.64 -29.92 8.46
C VAL A 310 41.96 -29.35 7.93
N ASN A 311 42.86 -29.12 8.88
CA ASN A 311 44.32 -28.92 8.80
C ASN A 311 44.87 -27.68 8.09
#